data_AF-A0A7I8DLQ0-F1
#
_entry.id   AF-A0A7I8DLQ0-F1
#
_cell.length_a   1.000
_cell.length_b   1.000
_cell.length_c   1.000
_cell.angle_alpha   90.00
_cell.angle_beta   90.00
_cell.angle_gamma   90.00
#
_symmetry.space_group_name_H-M   'P 1'
#
loop_
_entity.id
_entity.type
_entity.pdbx_description
1 polymer ?
#
loop_
_entity_poly.entity_id
_entity_poly.type
_entity_poly.pdbx_seq_one_letter_code
_entity_poly.pdbx_strand_id
1 'polypeptide(L)'
;MKIFILRHKKGIAVVLAVCVMITMVPMFVGYPSRLPILAANSNERKMAADISSSTGVDVDKILTLRKDGKSWNEILEELKGKGGSTEDRNQMDKLLTEEALGEKDVKMLLGAGFTKEEIQQATLIAERIQFQLQEITSSNGNETISAVKEMPETGEVTSENGDSTAVYKELEEKLNIKNAITLMLKLKAAFGSMEQVMDEYLYSLQVDINLEDYLTDRQAYQKKKNDKNLEAGNKKIITMSDIENEMLKTIQQSNVNNDTKEVTDSGSKPSDNLGWKADDKPKSPLPEVTDVTPRDPGEDILEEIQQINPLK
;
A
#
# COMPACT_ATOMS: atom_id res chain seq x y z
N MET A 1 9.91 -28.71 61.05
CA MET A 1 10.36 -28.74 59.64
C MET A 1 11.12 -30.01 59.24
N LYS A 2 12.13 -30.48 59.98
CA LYS A 2 12.94 -31.67 59.59
C LYS A 2 12.13 -32.96 59.39
N ILE A 3 11.08 -33.18 60.19
CA ILE A 3 10.25 -34.41 60.13
C ILE A 3 9.35 -34.44 58.87
N PHE A 4 8.89 -33.27 58.42
CA PHE A 4 8.05 -33.16 57.22
C PHE A 4 8.83 -33.48 55.95
N ILE A 5 10.08 -33.00 55.87
CA ILE A 5 10.98 -33.27 54.74
C ILE A 5 11.30 -34.77 54.64
N LEU A 6 11.43 -35.49 55.77
CA LEU A 6 11.70 -36.92 55.80
C LEU A 6 10.57 -37.79 55.25
N ARG A 7 9.31 -37.41 55.48
CA ARG A 7 8.14 -38.18 55.06
C ARG A 7 7.83 -38.02 53.57
N HIS A 8 8.20 -36.88 52.98
CA HIS A 8 7.89 -36.54 51.59
C HIS A 8 9.10 -36.56 50.64
N LYS A 9 10.25 -37.09 51.06
CA LYS A 9 11.48 -37.16 50.24
C LYS A 9 11.24 -37.74 48.85
N LYS A 10 10.41 -38.78 48.74
CA LYS A 10 10.09 -39.42 47.47
C LYS A 10 9.26 -38.50 46.56
N GLY A 11 8.26 -37.80 47.10
CA GLY A 11 7.43 -36.88 46.32
C GLY A 11 8.21 -35.64 45.85
N ILE A 12 9.05 -35.09 46.73
CA ILE A 12 9.90 -33.92 46.40
C ILE A 12 10.93 -34.29 45.32
N ALA A 13 11.51 -35.49 45.37
CA ALA A 13 12.45 -35.96 44.36
C ALA A 13 11.78 -36.12 42.97
N VAL A 14 10.54 -36.60 42.92
CA VAL A 14 9.79 -36.70 41.64
C VAL A 14 9.50 -35.31 41.07
N VAL A 15 9.04 -34.36 41.89
CA VAL A 15 8.76 -32.99 41.43
C VAL A 15 10.03 -32.30 40.90
N LEU A 16 11.16 -32.48 41.58
CA LEU A 16 12.44 -31.95 41.12
C LEU A 16 12.91 -32.59 39.80
N ALA A 17 12.74 -33.91 39.65
CA ALA A 17 13.09 -34.60 38.41
C ALA A 17 12.24 -34.13 37.22
N VAL A 18 10.94 -33.88 37.44
CA VAL A 18 10.03 -33.34 36.41
C VAL A 18 10.40 -31.90 36.04
N CYS A 19 10.73 -31.04 37.01
CA CYS A 19 11.18 -29.68 36.72
C CYS A 19 12.47 -29.66 35.89
N VAL A 20 13.46 -30.52 36.20
CA VAL A 20 14.72 -30.59 35.44
C VAL A 20 14.48 -31.13 34.03
N MET A 21 13.58 -32.09 33.85
CA MET A 21 13.21 -32.61 32.53
C MET A 21 12.51 -31.54 31.68
N ILE A 22 11.57 -30.77 32.25
CA ILE A 22 10.87 -29.69 31.52
C ILE A 22 11.85 -28.62 31.01
N THR A 23 12.91 -28.31 31.77
CA THR A 23 13.91 -27.32 31.34
C THR A 23 14.92 -27.86 30.30
N MET A 24 15.02 -29.17 30.11
CA MET A 24 15.94 -29.77 29.12
C MET A 24 15.29 -30.11 27.77
N VAL A 25 13.95 -30.16 27.69
CA VAL A 25 13.22 -30.36 26.43
C VAL A 25 13.52 -29.31 25.34
N PRO A 26 13.74 -28.00 25.64
CA PRO A 26 14.01 -27.02 24.58
C PRO A 26 15.37 -27.19 23.88
N MET A 27 16.28 -28.03 24.41
CA MET A 27 17.62 -28.21 23.84
C MET A 27 17.71 -29.35 22.81
N PHE A 28 16.72 -30.24 22.75
CA PHE A 28 16.74 -31.41 21.85
C PHE A 28 15.67 -31.40 20.76
N VAL A 29 14.63 -30.57 20.90
CA VAL A 29 13.75 -30.27 19.77
C VAL A 29 14.42 -29.15 19.00
N GLY A 30 15.06 -29.50 17.88
CA GLY A 30 15.70 -28.55 16.99
C GLY A 30 14.72 -27.44 16.62
N TYR A 31 14.86 -26.29 17.28
CA TYR A 31 14.30 -25.05 16.78
C TYR A 31 14.88 -24.87 15.39
N PRO A 32 14.06 -24.72 14.33
CA PRO A 32 14.59 -24.26 13.07
C PRO A 32 15.24 -22.91 13.36
N SER A 33 16.56 -22.85 13.23
CA SER A 33 17.34 -21.63 13.32
C SER A 33 16.85 -20.66 12.25
N ARG A 34 15.79 -19.92 12.55
CA ARG A 34 15.54 -18.63 11.91
C ARG A 34 16.59 -17.70 12.49
N LEU A 35 17.75 -17.69 11.85
CA LEU A 35 18.77 -16.68 12.08
C LEU A 35 18.07 -15.31 12.04
N PRO A 36 18.29 -14.42 13.02
CA PRO A 36 17.81 -13.06 12.92
C PRO A 36 18.45 -12.45 11.67
N ILE A 37 17.62 -12.27 10.64
CA ILE A 37 18.00 -11.65 9.39
C ILE A 37 18.46 -10.23 9.76
N LEU A 38 19.78 -10.01 9.64
CA LEU A 38 20.41 -8.70 9.68
C LEU A 38 19.54 -7.69 8.94
N ALA A 39 19.22 -6.60 9.64
CA ALA A 39 18.25 -5.57 9.29
C ALA A 39 18.29 -5.22 7.80
N ALA A 40 17.28 -5.72 7.07
CA ALA A 40 16.98 -5.22 5.74
C ALA A 40 16.62 -3.74 5.86
N ASN A 41 17.03 -2.94 4.87
CA ASN A 41 16.59 -1.56 4.73
C ASN A 41 15.04 -1.52 4.77
N SER A 42 14.44 -0.53 5.45
CA SER A 42 12.99 -0.36 5.51
C SER A 42 12.32 -0.39 4.13
N ASN A 43 13.00 0.11 3.10
CA ASN A 43 12.52 0.13 1.72
C ASN A 43 12.56 -1.26 1.08
N GLU A 44 13.56 -2.08 1.38
CA GLU A 44 13.62 -3.47 0.87
C GLU A 44 12.52 -4.32 1.49
N ARG A 45 12.20 -4.07 2.76
CA ARG A 45 11.12 -4.78 3.45
C ARG A 45 9.74 -4.38 2.93
N LYS A 46 9.53 -3.10 2.62
CA LYS A 46 8.31 -2.62 1.95
C LYS A 46 8.15 -3.26 0.57
N MET A 47 9.18 -3.20 -0.26
CA MET A 47 9.11 -3.77 -1.61
C MET A 47 8.95 -5.30 -1.59
N ALA A 48 9.55 -5.99 -0.61
CA ALA A 48 9.29 -7.40 -0.37
C ALA A 48 7.86 -7.68 0.11
N ALA A 49 7.23 -6.78 0.87
CA ALA A 49 5.83 -6.88 1.25
C ALA A 49 4.88 -6.68 0.05
N ASP A 50 5.19 -5.75 -0.86
CA ASP A 50 4.40 -5.53 -2.08
C ASP A 50 4.48 -6.72 -3.05
N ILE A 51 5.68 -7.28 -3.21
CA ILE A 51 5.89 -8.50 -3.99
C ILE A 51 5.21 -9.69 -3.30
N SER A 52 5.25 -9.76 -1.97
CA SER A 52 4.56 -10.79 -1.19
C SER A 52 3.05 -10.73 -1.40
N SER A 53 2.48 -9.52 -1.37
CA SER A 53 1.06 -9.25 -1.62
C SER A 53 0.64 -9.69 -3.03
N SER A 54 1.43 -9.35 -4.05
CA SER A 54 1.13 -9.68 -5.45
C SER A 54 1.37 -11.16 -5.81
N THR A 55 2.37 -11.82 -5.22
CA THR A 55 2.76 -13.19 -5.58
C THR A 55 2.26 -14.26 -4.59
N GLY A 56 1.86 -13.87 -3.38
CA GLY A 56 1.47 -14.75 -2.29
C GLY A 56 2.66 -15.44 -1.61
N VAL A 57 3.90 -14.98 -1.83
CA VAL A 57 5.12 -15.61 -1.34
C VAL A 57 5.62 -14.86 -0.11
N ASP A 58 6.08 -15.56 0.93
CA ASP A 58 6.56 -14.93 2.17
C ASP A 58 7.63 -13.84 1.95
N VAL A 59 7.48 -12.73 2.69
CA VAL A 59 8.44 -11.60 2.72
C VAL A 59 9.86 -12.08 3.01
N ASP A 60 10.03 -13.00 3.96
CA ASP A 60 11.34 -13.55 4.32
C ASP A 60 12.00 -14.27 3.14
N LYS A 61 11.20 -15.00 2.35
CA LYS A 61 11.68 -15.72 1.17
C LYS A 61 12.07 -14.75 0.05
N ILE A 62 11.30 -13.67 -0.13
CA ILE A 62 11.61 -12.60 -1.07
C ILE A 62 12.90 -11.88 -0.67
N LEU A 63 13.08 -11.59 0.62
CA LEU A 63 14.31 -11.00 1.15
C LEU A 63 15.52 -11.92 0.99
N THR A 64 15.35 -13.25 1.10
CA THR A 64 16.44 -14.19 0.80
C THR A 64 16.84 -14.17 -0.67
N LEU A 65 15.87 -14.16 -1.60
CA LEU A 65 16.18 -14.05 -3.03
C LEU A 65 16.91 -12.73 -3.36
N ARG A 66 16.55 -11.65 -2.66
CA ARG A 66 17.24 -10.37 -2.77
C ARG A 66 18.68 -10.43 -2.25
N LYS A 67 18.91 -11.12 -1.14
CA LYS A 67 20.26 -11.36 -0.58
C LYS A 67 21.12 -12.26 -1.45
N ASP A 68 20.50 -13.16 -2.21
CA ASP A 68 21.16 -14.00 -3.21
C ASP A 68 21.57 -13.22 -4.47
N GLY A 69 21.36 -11.90 -4.49
CA GLY A 69 21.82 -10.99 -5.54
C GLY A 69 20.81 -10.77 -6.66
N LYS A 70 19.59 -11.33 -6.57
CA LYS A 70 18.57 -11.18 -7.60
C LYS A 70 17.99 -9.77 -7.61
N SER A 71 17.74 -9.26 -8.81
CA SER A 71 16.97 -8.05 -9.04
C SER A 71 15.49 -8.28 -8.74
N TRP A 72 14.74 -7.21 -8.43
CA TRP A 72 13.30 -7.32 -8.17
C TRP A 72 12.53 -7.91 -9.35
N ASN A 73 12.96 -7.65 -10.59
CA ASN A 73 12.35 -8.21 -11.79
C ASN A 73 12.60 -9.72 -11.91
N GLU A 74 13.81 -10.20 -11.58
CA GLU A 74 14.11 -11.63 -11.56
C GLU A 74 13.34 -12.35 -10.44
N ILE A 75 13.21 -11.70 -9.28
CA ILE A 75 12.38 -12.21 -8.19
C ILE A 75 10.93 -12.32 -8.65
N LEU A 76 10.37 -11.27 -9.27
CA LEU A 76 8.99 -11.29 -9.77
C LEU A 76 8.76 -12.38 -10.83
N GLU A 77 9.67 -12.54 -11.79
CA GLU A 77 9.59 -13.60 -12.81
C GLU A 77 9.72 -15.02 -12.20
N GLU A 78 10.58 -15.20 -11.20
CA GLU A 78 10.73 -16.49 -10.52
C GLU A 78 9.54 -16.87 -9.62
N LEU A 79 8.84 -15.86 -9.10
CA LEU A 79 7.65 -16.03 -8.28
C LEU A 79 6.36 -16.06 -9.12
N LYS A 80 6.41 -15.55 -10.36
CA LYS A 80 5.34 -15.69 -11.36
C LYS A 80 5.08 -17.18 -11.62
N GLY A 81 3.93 -17.68 -11.17
CA GLY A 81 3.53 -19.08 -11.33
C GLY A 81 3.78 -19.99 -10.12
N LYS A 82 4.44 -19.49 -9.06
CA LYS A 82 4.50 -20.17 -7.75
C LYS A 82 3.55 -19.48 -6.77
N GLY A 83 2.26 -19.49 -7.10
CA GLY A 83 1.23 -18.94 -6.21
C GLY A 83 1.35 -19.58 -4.83
N GLY A 84 1.45 -18.75 -3.80
CA GLY A 84 1.51 -19.19 -2.40
C GLY A 84 0.39 -20.15 -2.03
N SER A 85 0.65 -21.04 -1.07
CA SER A 85 -0.36 -21.94 -0.53
C SER A 85 -1.55 -21.12 -0.01
N THR A 86 -2.77 -21.67 -0.12
CA THR A 86 -3.98 -21.04 0.44
C THR A 86 -3.81 -20.75 1.94
N GLU A 87 -3.05 -21.59 2.67
CA GLU A 87 -2.65 -21.33 4.06
C GLU A 87 -1.83 -20.04 4.24
N ASP A 88 -0.88 -19.74 3.35
CA ASP A 88 0.01 -18.59 3.49
C ASP A 88 -0.76 -17.29 3.24
N ARG A 89 -1.67 -17.30 2.25
CA ARG A 89 -2.63 -16.20 2.02
C ARG A 89 -3.53 -15.97 3.22
N ASN A 90 -4.09 -17.04 3.79
CA ASN A 90 -4.96 -16.95 4.97
C ASN A 90 -4.26 -16.41 6.22
N GLN A 91 -2.95 -16.68 6.38
CA GLN A 91 -2.13 -16.13 7.45
C GLN A 91 -1.85 -14.65 7.23
N MET A 92 -1.49 -14.25 6.01
CA MET A 92 -1.27 -12.85 5.65
C MET A 92 -2.55 -12.02 5.86
N ASP A 93 -3.69 -12.51 5.38
CA ASP A 93 -5.00 -11.84 5.51
C ASP A 93 -5.39 -11.63 6.98
N LYS A 94 -5.04 -12.61 7.82
CA LYS A 94 -5.24 -12.51 9.26
C LYS A 94 -4.35 -11.44 9.87
N LEU A 95 -3.07 -11.38 9.48
CA LEU A 95 -2.13 -10.39 9.98
C LEU A 95 -2.55 -8.96 9.59
N LEU A 96 -2.92 -8.71 8.33
CA LEU A 96 -3.41 -7.41 7.87
C LEU A 96 -4.63 -6.95 8.68
N THR A 97 -5.61 -7.83 8.82
CA THR A 97 -6.84 -7.51 9.57
C THR A 97 -6.54 -7.25 11.05
N GLU A 98 -5.65 -8.03 11.67
CA GLU A 98 -5.23 -7.85 13.06
C GLU A 98 -4.33 -6.63 13.25
N GLU A 99 -3.57 -6.19 12.25
CA GLU A 99 -2.74 -4.98 12.30
C GLU A 99 -3.61 -3.72 12.24
N ALA A 100 -4.56 -3.66 11.30
CA ALA A 100 -5.46 -2.52 11.14
C ALA A 100 -6.41 -2.32 12.33
N LEU A 101 -7.01 -3.42 12.83
CA LEU A 101 -8.05 -3.38 13.87
C LEU A 101 -7.51 -3.74 15.25
N GLY A 102 -6.49 -4.59 15.36
CA GLY A 102 -6.13 -5.24 16.61
C GLY A 102 -6.99 -6.47 16.90
N GLU A 103 -6.36 -7.50 17.49
CA GLU A 103 -7.00 -8.80 17.78
C GLU A 103 -8.32 -8.69 18.58
N LYS A 104 -8.40 -7.72 19.50
CA LYS A 104 -9.60 -7.48 20.32
C LYS A 104 -10.80 -7.02 19.47
N ASP A 105 -10.56 -6.09 18.55
CA ASP A 105 -11.62 -5.48 17.75
C ASP A 105 -12.11 -6.48 16.69
N VAL A 106 -11.20 -7.26 16.09
CA VAL A 106 -11.55 -8.39 15.21
C VAL A 106 -12.44 -9.40 15.92
N LYS A 107 -12.07 -9.83 17.14
CA LYS A 107 -12.91 -10.74 17.94
C LYS A 107 -14.28 -10.16 18.26
N MET A 108 -14.36 -8.85 18.52
CA MET A 108 -15.63 -8.18 18.77
C MET A 108 -16.53 -8.17 17.52
N LEU A 109 -15.97 -7.91 16.34
CA LEU A 109 -16.71 -7.91 15.08
C LEU A 109 -17.19 -9.32 14.69
N LEU A 110 -16.34 -10.34 14.86
CA LEU A 110 -16.74 -11.75 14.70
C LEU A 110 -17.85 -12.13 15.68
N GLY A 111 -17.74 -11.69 16.94
CA GLY A 111 -18.77 -11.88 17.96
C GLY A 111 -20.09 -11.16 17.67
N ALA A 112 -20.05 -10.08 16.89
CA ALA A 112 -21.23 -9.34 16.42
C ALA A 112 -21.91 -10.01 15.20
N GLY A 113 -21.32 -11.08 14.65
CA GLY A 113 -21.89 -11.88 13.56
C GLY A 113 -21.36 -11.53 12.17
N PHE A 114 -20.35 -10.66 12.05
CA PHE A 114 -19.69 -10.40 10.77
C PHE A 114 -18.75 -11.55 10.41
N THR A 115 -18.67 -11.89 9.12
CA THR A 115 -17.74 -12.94 8.66
C THR A 115 -16.32 -12.40 8.52
N LYS A 116 -15.33 -13.30 8.48
CA LYS A 116 -13.93 -12.90 8.29
C LYS A 116 -13.73 -12.18 6.95
N GLU A 117 -14.40 -12.66 5.91
CA GLU A 117 -14.35 -12.13 4.55
C GLU A 117 -14.91 -10.71 4.50
N GLU A 118 -16.01 -10.44 5.23
CA GLU A 118 -16.59 -9.10 5.30
C GLU A 118 -15.65 -8.13 6.02
N ILE A 119 -15.05 -8.55 7.14
CA ILE A 119 -14.09 -7.73 7.89
C ILE A 119 -12.88 -7.44 7.00
N GLN A 120 -12.35 -8.44 6.31
CA GLN A 120 -11.22 -8.30 5.40
C GLN A 120 -11.53 -7.34 4.25
N GLN A 121 -12.69 -7.48 3.60
CA GLN A 121 -13.10 -6.59 2.52
C GLN A 121 -13.16 -5.13 3.01
N ALA A 122 -13.75 -4.90 4.18
CA ALA A 122 -13.81 -3.57 4.77
C ALA A 122 -12.41 -3.02 5.11
N THR A 123 -11.52 -3.86 5.65
CA THR A 123 -10.11 -3.50 5.91
C THR A 123 -9.40 -3.09 4.63
N LEU A 124 -9.50 -3.89 3.57
CA LEU A 124 -8.86 -3.60 2.29
C LEU A 124 -9.32 -2.27 1.69
N ILE A 125 -10.62 -1.96 1.76
CA ILE A 125 -11.17 -0.68 1.30
C ILE A 125 -10.59 0.48 2.11
N ALA A 126 -10.62 0.38 3.45
CA ALA A 126 -10.14 1.45 4.32
C ALA A 126 -8.62 1.70 4.16
N GLU A 127 -7.82 0.64 4.13
CA GLU A 127 -6.38 0.72 3.93
C GLU A 127 -6.02 1.27 2.55
N ARG A 128 -6.73 0.86 1.49
CA ARG A 128 -6.54 1.41 0.15
C ARG A 128 -6.74 2.92 0.13
N ILE A 129 -7.82 3.41 0.73
CA ILE A 129 -8.09 4.86 0.77
C ILE A 129 -7.04 5.58 1.62
N GLN A 130 -6.66 5.02 2.77
CA GLN A 130 -5.61 5.60 3.61
C GLN A 130 -4.29 5.74 2.86
N PHE A 131 -3.87 4.66 2.19
CA PHE A 131 -2.66 4.63 1.39
C PHE A 131 -2.71 5.67 0.27
N GLN A 132 -3.82 5.73 -0.48
CA GLN A 132 -3.98 6.72 -1.55
C GLN A 132 -3.91 8.16 -1.04
N LEU A 133 -4.56 8.44 0.09
CA LEU A 133 -4.48 9.77 0.71
C LEU A 133 -3.04 10.11 1.13
N GLN A 134 -2.33 9.16 1.77
CA GLN A 134 -0.92 9.32 2.16
C GLN A 134 -0.01 9.59 0.96
N GLU A 135 -0.20 8.88 -0.15
CA GLU A 135 0.61 9.05 -1.35
C GLU A 135 0.34 10.40 -2.04
N ILE A 136 -0.93 10.81 -2.14
CA ILE A 136 -1.32 12.12 -2.69
C ILE A 136 -0.70 13.25 -1.85
N THR A 137 -0.77 13.17 -0.52
CA THR A 137 -0.26 14.22 0.36
C THR A 137 1.27 14.23 0.46
N SER A 138 1.90 13.05 0.37
CA SER A 138 3.37 12.92 0.38
C SER A 138 4.01 13.39 -0.92
N SER A 139 3.40 13.09 -2.07
CA SER A 139 3.93 13.47 -3.40
C SER A 139 3.94 14.99 -3.61
N ASN A 140 2.98 15.70 -3.02
CA ASN A 140 2.88 17.17 -3.11
C ASN A 140 3.72 17.89 -2.04
N GLY A 141 4.34 17.17 -1.10
CA GLY A 141 5.13 17.73 0.00
C GLY A 141 6.53 18.21 -0.36
N ASN A 142 6.97 18.03 -1.61
CA ASN A 142 8.34 18.37 -2.06
C ASN A 142 8.42 19.67 -2.90
N GLU A 143 7.35 20.44 -2.99
CA GLU A 143 7.42 21.83 -3.46
C GLU A 143 7.77 22.74 -2.27
N THR A 144 9.06 22.83 -1.98
CA THR A 144 9.63 23.89 -1.14
C THR A 144 9.12 25.25 -1.58
N ILE A 145 8.24 25.83 -0.76
CA ILE A 145 8.08 27.24 -0.42
C ILE A 145 9.09 28.14 -1.15
N SER A 146 8.73 28.63 -2.34
CA SER A 146 9.30 29.86 -2.88
C SER A 146 8.39 31.01 -2.45
N ALA A 147 8.56 31.43 -1.20
CA ALA A 147 8.09 32.71 -0.77
C ALA A 147 8.91 33.82 -1.47
N VAL A 148 8.45 34.27 -2.63
CA VAL A 148 8.74 35.63 -3.10
C VAL A 148 7.42 36.28 -3.44
N LYS A 149 6.98 37.06 -2.45
CA LYS A 149 5.96 38.08 -2.55
C LYS A 149 6.43 39.13 -3.55
N GLU A 150 5.79 39.21 -4.71
CA GLU A 150 5.70 40.43 -5.52
C GLU A 150 4.46 40.35 -6.42
N MET A 151 3.44 41.14 -6.07
CA MET A 151 2.44 41.67 -7.02
C MET A 151 3.08 42.90 -7.69
N PRO A 152 2.68 43.32 -8.92
CA PRO A 152 1.28 43.32 -9.37
C PRO A 152 1.02 43.00 -10.86
N GLU A 153 -0.29 42.98 -11.16
CA GLU A 153 -0.96 43.24 -12.45
C GLU A 153 -1.30 42.08 -13.42
N THR A 154 -2.62 41.82 -13.44
CA THR A 154 -3.47 41.51 -14.60
C THR A 154 -3.06 40.35 -15.51
N GLY A 155 -3.60 39.18 -15.17
CA GLY A 155 -3.70 38.02 -16.04
C GLY A 155 -4.33 36.90 -15.25
N GLU A 156 -5.55 36.54 -15.61
CA GLU A 156 -6.32 35.43 -15.04
C GLU A 156 -5.52 34.13 -15.22
N VAL A 157 -4.82 33.72 -14.17
CA VAL A 157 -4.25 32.37 -14.03
C VAL A 157 -4.95 31.75 -12.85
N THR A 158 -5.99 30.99 -13.14
CA THR A 158 -6.62 30.05 -12.20
C THR A 158 -5.61 28.95 -11.87
N SER A 159 -4.81 29.16 -10.84
CA SER A 159 -4.10 28.07 -10.17
C SER A 159 -5.12 27.23 -9.38
N GLU A 160 -5.78 26.28 -10.04
CA GLU A 160 -6.71 25.32 -9.41
C GLU A 160 -6.02 24.26 -8.53
N ASN A 161 -4.70 24.15 -8.56
CA ASN A 161 -3.98 23.06 -7.86
C ASN A 161 -3.58 23.37 -6.40
N GLY A 162 -3.71 24.61 -5.94
CA GLY A 162 -3.29 24.99 -4.59
C GLY A 162 -4.23 24.53 -3.48
N ASP A 163 -5.53 24.42 -3.76
CA ASP A 163 -6.57 24.20 -2.73
C ASP A 163 -6.86 22.70 -2.53
N SER A 164 -6.80 21.90 -3.59
CA SER A 164 -7.17 20.48 -3.55
C SER A 164 -6.30 19.65 -2.60
N THR A 165 -4.98 19.88 -2.57
CA THR A 165 -4.04 19.15 -1.70
C THR A 165 -4.34 19.34 -0.21
N ALA A 166 -4.77 20.53 0.19
CA ALA A 166 -5.11 20.82 1.59
C ALA A 166 -6.31 19.98 2.05
N VAL A 167 -7.30 19.78 1.18
CA VAL A 167 -8.50 18.99 1.49
C VAL A 167 -8.16 17.50 1.64
N TYR A 168 -7.30 16.94 0.78
CA TYR A 168 -6.83 15.56 0.93
C TYR A 168 -6.03 15.35 2.21
N LYS A 169 -5.21 16.33 2.59
CA LYS A 169 -4.46 16.29 3.85
C LYS A 169 -5.39 16.33 5.08
N GLU A 170 -6.40 17.19 5.06
CA GLU A 170 -7.39 17.24 6.14
C GLU A 170 -8.15 15.92 6.27
N LEU A 171 -8.51 15.30 5.14
CA LEU A 171 -9.12 13.97 5.11
C LEU A 171 -8.20 12.90 5.68
N GLU A 172 -6.92 12.88 5.29
CA GLU A 172 -5.92 11.95 5.81
C GLU A 172 -5.81 12.05 7.34
N GLU A 173 -5.75 13.28 7.88
CA GLU A 173 -5.63 13.54 9.31
C GLU A 173 -6.87 13.12 10.10
N LYS A 174 -8.07 13.28 9.51
CA LYS A 174 -9.35 12.93 10.14
C LYS A 174 -9.72 11.45 10.00
N LEU A 175 -9.12 10.73 9.05
CA LEU A 175 -9.50 9.35 8.74
C LEU A 175 -9.15 8.41 9.91
N ASN A 176 -10.16 7.74 10.45
CA ASN A 176 -9.96 6.67 11.44
C ASN A 176 -10.34 5.32 10.84
N ILE A 177 -9.33 4.48 10.58
CA ILE A 177 -9.48 3.17 9.93
C ILE A 177 -10.42 2.24 10.68
N LYS A 178 -10.30 2.17 12.01
CA LYS A 178 -11.13 1.29 12.83
C LYS A 178 -12.60 1.70 12.78
N ASN A 179 -12.87 3.00 12.84
CA ASN A 179 -14.21 3.53 12.74
C ASN A 179 -14.78 3.32 11.33
N ALA A 180 -14.00 3.59 10.28
CA ALA A 180 -14.40 3.34 8.90
C ALA A 180 -14.83 1.87 8.69
N ILE A 181 -13.99 0.91 9.11
CA ILE A 181 -14.29 -0.53 9.00
C ILE A 181 -15.56 -0.88 9.77
N THR A 182 -15.68 -0.42 11.01
CA THR A 182 -16.85 -0.70 11.85
C THR A 182 -18.13 -0.16 11.23
N LEU A 183 -18.09 1.05 10.68
CA LEU A 183 -19.23 1.71 10.04
C LEU A 183 -19.60 1.01 8.74
N MET A 184 -18.63 0.67 7.88
CA MET A 184 -18.86 -0.11 6.65
C MET A 184 -19.60 -1.41 6.95
N LEU A 185 -19.14 -2.17 7.93
CA LEU A 185 -19.77 -3.43 8.32
C LEU A 185 -21.21 -3.24 8.81
N LYS A 186 -21.46 -2.24 9.66
CA LYS A 186 -22.78 -1.99 10.26
C LYS A 186 -23.78 -1.37 9.28
N LEU A 187 -23.31 -0.54 8.35
CA LEU A 187 -24.17 0.30 7.51
C LEU A 187 -24.30 -0.17 6.06
N LYS A 188 -23.49 -1.14 5.60
CA LYS A 188 -23.53 -1.62 4.20
C LYS A 188 -24.92 -2.00 3.70
N ALA A 189 -25.77 -2.59 4.55
CA ALA A 189 -27.13 -2.96 4.17
C ALA A 189 -28.06 -1.74 4.00
N ALA A 190 -27.80 -0.66 4.74
CA ALA A 190 -28.59 0.57 4.69
C ALA A 190 -28.19 1.48 3.53
N PHE A 191 -26.90 1.46 3.16
CA PHE A 191 -26.35 2.29 2.08
C PHE A 191 -26.30 1.57 0.74
N GLY A 192 -26.19 0.23 0.75
CA GLY A 192 -26.18 -0.63 -0.43
C GLY A 192 -24.89 -1.45 -0.54
N SER A 193 -23.74 -0.82 -0.29
CA SER A 193 -22.43 -1.46 -0.29
C SER A 193 -21.47 -0.85 0.73
N MET A 194 -20.30 -1.47 0.94
CA MET A 194 -19.27 -0.92 1.83
C MET A 194 -18.65 0.36 1.25
N GLU A 195 -18.47 0.40 -0.07
CA GLU A 195 -17.97 1.54 -0.82
C GLU A 195 -18.88 2.76 -0.64
N GLN A 196 -20.20 2.57 -0.71
CA GLN A 196 -21.16 3.66 -0.48
C GLN A 196 -21.13 4.17 0.97
N VAL A 197 -20.87 3.29 1.94
CA VAL A 197 -20.66 3.72 3.33
C VAL A 197 -19.34 4.48 3.47
N MET A 198 -18.29 4.06 2.76
CA MET A 198 -17.00 4.75 2.78
C MET A 198 -17.11 6.14 2.14
N ASP A 199 -17.82 6.28 1.02
CA ASP A 199 -18.15 7.59 0.44
C ASP A 199 -18.92 8.48 1.41
N GLU A 200 -19.92 7.92 2.10
CA GLU A 200 -20.66 8.66 3.13
C GLU A 200 -19.77 9.03 4.31
N TYR A 201 -18.85 8.16 4.70
CA TYR A 201 -17.89 8.41 5.78
C TYR A 201 -16.94 9.55 5.40
N LEU A 202 -16.36 9.51 4.20
CA LEU A 202 -15.54 10.60 3.66
C LEU A 202 -16.30 11.92 3.59
N TYR A 203 -17.56 11.89 3.14
CA TYR A 203 -18.43 13.06 3.18
C TYR A 203 -18.59 13.58 4.61
N SER A 204 -18.85 12.68 5.57
CA SER A 204 -19.09 13.05 6.97
C SER A 204 -17.90 13.78 7.60
N LEU A 205 -16.68 13.37 7.25
CA LEU A 205 -15.43 14.02 7.69
C LEU A 205 -15.23 15.42 7.07
N GLN A 206 -15.74 15.66 5.86
CA GLN A 206 -15.59 16.94 5.14
C GLN A 206 -16.58 18.01 5.61
N VAL A 207 -17.74 17.59 6.14
CA VAL A 207 -18.78 18.51 6.62
C VAL A 207 -18.94 18.49 8.16
N ASP A 208 -18.01 17.85 8.86
CA ASP A 208 -17.95 17.71 10.32
C ASP A 208 -19.25 17.18 10.94
N ILE A 209 -19.79 16.10 10.37
CA ILE A 209 -20.90 15.32 10.96
C ILE A 209 -20.40 13.94 11.38
N ASN A 210 -20.99 13.37 12.43
CA ASN A 210 -20.66 12.01 12.85
C ASN A 210 -21.56 10.99 12.15
N LEU A 211 -20.99 10.12 11.31
CA LEU A 211 -21.73 9.03 10.67
C LEU A 211 -22.30 8.02 11.68
N GLU A 212 -21.71 7.88 12.87
CA GLU A 212 -22.27 7.04 13.94
C GLU A 212 -23.66 7.50 14.40
N ASP A 213 -23.98 8.79 14.23
CA ASP A 213 -25.32 9.32 14.54
C ASP A 213 -26.39 8.61 13.70
N TYR A 214 -26.06 8.13 12.50
CA TYR A 214 -26.99 7.36 11.66
C TYR A 214 -27.47 6.07 12.35
N LEU A 215 -26.58 5.42 13.11
CA LEU A 215 -26.90 4.18 13.84
C LEU A 215 -27.87 4.42 14.99
N THR A 216 -27.89 5.64 15.54
CA THR A 216 -28.73 6.00 16.69
C THR A 216 -30.04 6.65 16.24
N ASP A 217 -29.96 7.63 15.35
CA ASP A 217 -31.12 8.34 14.80
C ASP A 217 -30.86 8.73 13.34
N ARG A 218 -31.36 7.89 12.44
CA ARG A 218 -31.29 8.09 11.00
C ARG A 218 -31.92 9.41 10.56
N GLN A 219 -33.05 9.82 11.14
CA GLN A 219 -33.74 11.04 10.68
C GLN A 219 -32.99 12.29 11.11
N ALA A 220 -32.49 12.32 12.34
CA ALA A 220 -31.64 13.41 12.81
C ALA A 220 -30.36 13.52 11.98
N TYR A 221 -29.72 12.40 11.65
CA TYR A 221 -28.56 12.38 10.77
C TYR A 221 -28.89 12.98 9.39
N GLN A 222 -29.96 12.52 8.73
CA GLN A 222 -30.34 13.02 7.41
C GLN A 222 -30.68 14.51 7.42
N LYS A 223 -31.30 15.00 8.50
CA LYS A 223 -31.55 16.43 8.66
C LYS A 223 -30.24 17.22 8.79
N LYS A 224 -29.33 16.80 9.67
CA LYS A 224 -28.00 17.43 9.83
C LYS A 224 -27.23 17.43 8.51
N LYS A 225 -27.26 16.32 7.78
CA LYS A 225 -26.65 16.19 6.45
C LYS A 225 -27.21 17.22 5.48
N ASN A 226 -28.53 17.36 5.39
CA ASN A 226 -29.15 18.34 4.50
C ASN A 226 -28.79 19.78 4.89
N ASP A 227 -28.83 20.10 6.19
CA ASP A 227 -28.47 21.43 6.70
C ASP A 227 -27.00 21.75 6.36
N LYS A 228 -26.09 20.79 6.58
CA LYS A 228 -24.67 20.91 6.25
C LYS A 228 -24.39 20.97 4.75
N ASN A 229 -25.16 20.25 3.95
CA ASN A 229 -25.05 20.30 2.49
C ASN A 229 -25.44 21.70 1.96
N LEU A 230 -26.43 22.34 2.57
CA LEU A 230 -26.80 23.73 2.25
C LEU A 230 -25.71 24.71 2.69
N GLU A 231 -25.10 24.51 3.87
CA GLU A 231 -23.99 25.33 4.37
C GLU A 231 -22.71 25.17 3.55
N ALA A 232 -22.40 23.95 3.09
CA ALA A 232 -21.21 23.64 2.29
C ALA A 232 -21.26 24.27 0.89
N GLY A 233 -22.46 24.64 0.39
CA GLY A 233 -22.65 25.30 -0.89
C GLY A 233 -22.10 24.47 -2.07
N ASN A 234 -21.35 25.12 -2.96
CA ASN A 234 -20.74 24.48 -4.14
C ASN A 234 -19.38 23.82 -3.85
N LYS A 235 -19.02 23.59 -2.57
CA LYS A 235 -17.77 22.90 -2.23
C LYS A 235 -17.83 21.49 -2.81
N LYS A 236 -16.84 21.14 -3.65
CA LYS A 236 -16.72 19.79 -4.21
C LYS A 236 -16.50 18.81 -3.06
N ILE A 237 -17.38 17.82 -2.95
CA ILE A 237 -17.22 16.69 -2.03
C ILE A 237 -16.29 15.68 -2.68
N ILE A 238 -15.27 15.26 -1.93
CA ILE A 238 -14.32 14.23 -2.33
C ILE A 238 -14.92 12.86 -2.01
N THR A 239 -15.03 12.02 -3.03
CA THR A 239 -15.44 10.62 -2.95
C THR A 239 -14.23 9.68 -3.06
N MET A 240 -14.43 8.38 -2.85
CA MET A 240 -13.43 7.37 -3.17
C MET A 240 -12.96 7.48 -4.63
N SER A 241 -13.89 7.69 -5.57
CA SER A 241 -13.54 7.84 -6.99
C SER A 241 -12.67 9.08 -7.25
N ASP A 242 -12.89 10.18 -6.52
CA ASP A 242 -12.04 11.36 -6.63
C ASP A 242 -10.61 11.09 -6.14
N ILE A 243 -10.47 10.38 -5.01
CA ILE A 243 -9.17 9.98 -4.45
C ILE A 243 -8.44 9.06 -5.44
N GLU A 244 -9.15 8.08 -6.01
CA GLU A 244 -8.57 7.18 -7.02
C GLU A 244 -8.09 7.94 -8.26
N ASN A 245 -8.90 8.86 -8.78
CA ASN A 245 -8.54 9.67 -9.93
C ASN A 245 -7.33 10.58 -9.64
N GLU A 246 -7.27 11.16 -8.45
CA GLU A 246 -6.16 12.02 -8.08
C GLU A 246 -4.86 11.21 -7.90
N MET A 247 -4.93 10.01 -7.30
CA MET A 247 -3.79 9.10 -7.21
C MET A 247 -3.25 8.72 -8.61
N LEU A 248 -4.14 8.45 -9.57
CA LEU A 248 -3.72 8.17 -10.95
C LEU A 248 -2.99 9.36 -11.58
N LYS A 249 -3.46 10.59 -11.35
CA LYS A 249 -2.75 11.80 -11.80
C LYS A 249 -1.38 11.92 -11.15
N THR A 250 -1.27 11.69 -9.84
CA THR A 250 0.01 11.73 -9.11
C THR A 250 1.02 10.74 -9.69
N ILE A 251 0.59 9.52 -10.03
CA ILE A 251 1.46 8.52 -10.69
C ILE A 251 1.90 9.02 -12.09
N GLN A 252 0.97 9.54 -12.89
CA GLN A 252 1.28 10.04 -14.23
C GLN A 252 2.28 11.21 -14.18
N GLN A 253 2.08 12.17 -13.27
CA GLN A 253 2.97 13.31 -13.08
C GLN A 253 4.37 12.88 -12.62
N SER A 254 4.44 11.88 -11.74
CA SER A 254 5.71 11.32 -11.28
C SER A 254 6.53 10.69 -12.41
N ASN A 255 5.86 10.06 -13.38
CA ASN A 255 6.52 9.50 -14.56
C ASN A 255 7.04 10.59 -15.51
N VAL A 256 6.23 11.62 -15.79
CA VAL A 256 6.63 12.74 -16.67
C VAL A 256 7.81 13.54 -16.09
N ASN A 257 7.83 13.76 -14.78
CA ASN A 257 8.89 14.51 -14.11
C ASN A 257 10.24 13.75 -14.06
N ASN A 258 10.23 12.42 -14.17
CA ASN A 258 11.45 11.62 -14.23
C ASN A 258 12.09 11.62 -15.62
N ASP A 259 11.31 11.70 -16.70
CA ASP A 259 11.84 11.78 -18.07
C ASP A 259 12.44 13.16 -18.42
N THR A 260 12.08 14.21 -17.68
CA THR A 260 12.54 15.58 -17.99
C THR A 260 13.86 15.97 -17.30
N LYS A 261 14.45 15.08 -16.47
CA LYS A 261 15.71 15.35 -15.75
C LYS A 261 17.00 14.86 -16.43
N GLU A 262 16.91 14.30 -17.64
CA GLU A 262 18.09 13.95 -18.45
C GLU A 262 18.20 14.83 -19.71
N VAL A 263 18.33 16.16 -19.60
CA VAL A 263 19.20 16.98 -20.47
C VAL A 263 19.42 18.33 -19.76
N THR A 264 20.44 18.41 -18.91
CA THR A 264 21.15 19.69 -18.71
C THR A 264 22.62 19.35 -18.61
N ASP A 265 23.18 19.02 -19.78
CA ASP A 265 24.62 18.95 -19.96
C ASP A 265 25.22 20.30 -19.57
N SER A 266 26.25 20.20 -18.74
CA SER A 266 26.91 21.32 -18.11
C SER A 266 27.57 22.19 -19.16
N GLY A 267 27.13 23.45 -19.24
CA GLY A 267 27.86 24.51 -19.94
C GLY A 267 29.22 24.76 -19.28
N SER A 268 30.19 23.88 -19.54
CA SER A 268 31.60 24.11 -19.25
C SER A 268 32.26 24.72 -20.47
N LYS A 269 32.78 25.94 -20.28
CA LYS A 269 33.55 26.70 -21.28
C LYS A 269 34.67 25.85 -21.91
N PRO A 270 35.03 26.09 -23.19
CA PRO A 270 36.15 25.40 -23.81
C PRO A 270 37.46 25.91 -23.19
N SER A 271 38.13 25.07 -22.41
CA SER A 271 39.55 25.24 -22.14
C SER A 271 40.30 24.69 -23.35
N ASP A 272 40.90 25.61 -24.09
CA ASP A 272 41.97 25.27 -25.02
C ASP A 272 43.05 24.45 -24.31
N ASN A 273 43.67 23.59 -25.10
CA ASN A 273 45.01 23.03 -24.91
C ASN A 273 45.12 21.70 -24.15
N LEU A 274 44.88 20.59 -24.86
CA LEU A 274 45.65 19.36 -24.72
C LEU A 274 45.78 18.70 -26.10
N GLY A 275 47.00 18.70 -26.63
CA GLY A 275 47.33 18.10 -27.93
C GLY A 275 47.20 16.58 -27.92
N TRP A 276 46.20 16.07 -28.63
CA TRP A 276 46.10 14.65 -28.98
C TRP A 276 46.02 14.55 -30.50
N LYS A 277 47.01 13.86 -31.09
CA LYS A 277 47.07 13.60 -32.52
C LYS A 277 45.89 12.72 -32.91
N ALA A 278 45.11 13.18 -33.89
CA ALA A 278 44.06 12.43 -34.52
C ALA A 278 44.69 11.38 -35.44
N ASP A 279 44.95 10.16 -34.96
CA ASP A 279 45.18 9.02 -35.86
C ASP A 279 45.17 7.60 -35.23
N ASP A 280 44.60 7.39 -34.03
CA ASP A 280 44.44 6.02 -33.51
C ASP A 280 43.12 5.84 -32.75
N LYS A 281 42.03 5.60 -33.49
CA LYS A 281 40.86 4.92 -32.95
C LYS A 281 40.61 3.64 -33.78
N PRO A 282 40.55 2.45 -33.15
CA PRO A 282 40.14 1.25 -33.85
C PRO A 282 38.70 1.42 -34.36
N LYS A 283 38.50 1.27 -35.67
CA LYS A 283 37.17 1.23 -36.29
C LYS A 283 36.49 -0.07 -35.88
N SER A 284 35.79 -0.05 -34.75
CA SER A 284 34.84 -1.10 -34.42
C SER A 284 33.71 -1.06 -35.46
N PRO A 285 33.36 -2.17 -36.13
CA PRO A 285 32.19 -2.17 -37.01
C PRO A 285 30.95 -1.92 -36.15
N LEU A 286 30.21 -0.87 -36.51
CA LEU A 286 28.90 -0.60 -35.91
C LEU A 286 27.99 -1.81 -36.19
N PRO A 287 27.27 -2.32 -35.17
CA PRO A 287 26.28 -3.36 -35.41
C PRO A 287 25.21 -2.83 -36.36
N GLU A 288 24.88 -3.64 -37.36
CA GLU A 288 23.86 -3.34 -38.35
C GLU A 288 22.49 -3.40 -37.64
N VAL A 289 21.97 -2.23 -37.25
CA VAL A 289 20.63 -2.11 -36.69
C VAL A 289 19.65 -2.28 -37.85
N THR A 290 19.05 -3.47 -37.95
CA THR A 290 17.87 -3.65 -38.80
C THR A 290 16.74 -2.80 -38.25
N ASP A 291 16.31 -1.83 -39.05
CA ASP A 291 15.18 -0.95 -38.76
C ASP A 291 13.91 -1.81 -38.68
N VAL A 292 13.55 -2.24 -37.46
CA VAL A 292 12.29 -2.92 -37.19
C VAL A 292 11.22 -1.85 -37.13
N THR A 293 10.49 -1.70 -38.23
CA THR A 293 9.30 -0.85 -38.26
C THR A 293 8.31 -1.36 -37.21
N PRO A 294 7.79 -0.48 -36.33
CA PRO A 294 6.77 -0.87 -35.36
C PRO A 294 5.57 -1.50 -36.09
N ARG A 295 5.22 -2.73 -35.69
CA ARG A 295 4.07 -3.44 -36.25
C ARG A 295 2.78 -2.74 -35.77
N ASP A 296 1.82 -2.57 -36.67
CA ASP A 296 0.54 -1.94 -36.35
C ASP A 296 -0.27 -2.89 -35.44
N PRO A 297 -0.59 -2.52 -34.19
CA PRO A 297 -1.35 -3.37 -33.28
C PRO A 297 -2.75 -3.74 -33.82
N GLY A 298 -3.29 -2.97 -34.78
CA GLY A 298 -4.55 -3.29 -35.44
C GLY A 298 -4.49 -4.56 -36.29
N GLU A 299 -3.34 -4.86 -36.90
CA GLU A 299 -3.15 -6.09 -37.69
C GLU A 299 -3.04 -7.33 -36.81
N ASP A 300 -2.34 -7.23 -35.67
CA ASP A 300 -2.16 -8.34 -34.73
C ASP A 300 -3.50 -8.79 -34.12
N ILE A 301 -4.39 -7.84 -33.80
CA ILE A 301 -5.75 -8.15 -33.32
C ILE A 301 -6.60 -8.82 -34.41
N LEU A 302 -6.43 -8.41 -35.66
CA LEU A 302 -7.18 -8.97 -36.79
C LEU A 302 -6.74 -10.41 -37.12
N GLU A 303 -5.44 -10.71 -37.03
CA GLU A 303 -4.92 -12.09 -37.12
C GLU A 303 -5.44 -12.95 -35.97
N GLU A 304 -5.44 -12.44 -34.74
CA GLU A 304 -5.93 -13.17 -33.57
C GLU A 304 -7.44 -13.48 -33.67
N ILE A 305 -8.26 -12.51 -34.12
CA ILE A 305 -9.70 -12.72 -34.36
C ILE A 305 -9.94 -13.75 -35.48
N GLN A 306 -9.11 -13.76 -36.53
CA GLN A 306 -9.23 -14.74 -37.61
C GLN A 306 -8.86 -16.16 -37.17
N GLN A 307 -7.92 -16.31 -36.23
CA GLN A 307 -7.56 -17.61 -35.64
C GLN A 307 -8.61 -18.15 -34.68
N ILE A 308 -9.40 -17.28 -34.05
CA ILE A 308 -10.45 -17.65 -33.10
C ILE A 308 -11.78 -17.99 -33.80
N ASN A 309 -11.96 -17.64 -35.07
CA ASN A 309 -13.22 -17.86 -35.80
C ASN A 309 -13.45 -19.35 -36.11
N PRO A 310 -14.44 -20.03 -35.48
CA PRO A 310 -14.63 -21.47 -35.60
C PRO A 310 -15.43 -21.90 -36.85
N LEU A 311 -15.53 -21.04 -37.87
CA LEU A 311 -16.29 -21.31 -39.11
C LEU A 311 -15.38 -21.50 -40.35
N LYS A 312 -14.16 -22.03 -40.15
CA LYS A 312 -13.36 -22.70 -41.16
C LYS A 312 -12.95 -24.09 -40.70
#